data_AF-A0A147KKD0-F1
#
_entry.id   AF-A0A147KKD0-F1
#
_cell.length_a   1.000
_cell.length_b   1.000
_cell.length_c   1.000
_cell.angle_alpha   90.00
_cell.angle_beta   90.00
_cell.angle_gamma   90.00
#
_symmetry.space_group_name_H-M   'P 1'
#
loop_
_entity.id
_entity.type
_entity.pdbx_description
1 polymer ?
#
loop_
_entity_poly.entity_id
_entity_poly.type
_entity_poly.pdbx_seq_one_letter_code
_entity_poly.pdbx_strand_id
1 'polypeptide(L)'
;MPTGNAPPAASPQPRRARLREAAFTEIKAIARRRLVEQGAEGVSLRAIAREMGMTAPALYRYFASLNDLLLSLQADFFAELSAWITDANTGVPEEDVDGRLLASLRAFRSWALANRAEFALLFGPRPPHQPSGPHEEAALREGQRFASTFLTLFNRLLEEDRIPLPDSGSFTPELCRQLEQFARSAGIAGRHSEGELRVLTACWVRLYGLVCMEVFHNMVFGPDDMEPLFEAELADLLASVGVRYRPPEG
;
A
#
# COMPACT_ATOMS: atom_id res chain seq x y z
N MET A 1 25.78 -61.85 3.07
CA MET A 1 24.82 -60.95 3.76
C MET A 1 25.54 -59.64 4.09
N PRO A 2 25.33 -58.55 3.35
CA PRO A 2 25.46 -57.21 3.91
C PRO A 2 24.07 -56.55 3.94
N THR A 3 23.65 -56.15 5.14
CA THR A 3 22.43 -55.40 5.42
C THR A 3 22.53 -54.01 4.79
N GLY A 4 21.74 -53.77 3.74
CA GLY A 4 21.55 -52.44 3.16
C GLY A 4 20.80 -51.55 4.14
N ASN A 5 21.47 -50.52 4.63
CA ASN A 5 20.86 -49.47 5.44
C ASN A 5 20.04 -48.57 4.50
N ALA A 6 18.72 -48.57 4.65
CA ALA A 6 17.82 -47.70 3.90
C ALA A 6 17.96 -46.24 4.41
N PRO A 7 17.94 -45.22 3.53
CA PRO A 7 17.97 -43.83 3.95
C PRO A 7 16.68 -43.45 4.72
N PRO A 8 16.76 -42.56 5.71
CA PRO A 8 15.61 -42.19 6.54
C PRO A 8 14.52 -41.49 5.70
N ALA A 9 13.27 -41.93 5.90
CA ALA A 9 12.08 -41.34 5.30
C ALA A 9 11.97 -39.84 5.65
N ALA A 10 11.73 -38.99 4.66
CA ALA A 10 11.50 -37.57 4.83
C ALA A 10 10.32 -37.32 5.81
N SER A 11 10.58 -36.54 6.86
CA SER A 11 9.66 -36.27 7.97
C SER A 11 8.29 -35.71 7.53
N PRO A 12 7.19 -35.94 8.27
CA PRO A 12 5.82 -35.49 7.94
C PRO A 12 5.55 -33.96 8.07
N GLN A 13 6.54 -33.17 8.51
CA GLN A 13 6.42 -31.71 8.72
C GLN A 13 6.14 -30.86 7.46
N PRO A 14 6.73 -31.14 6.27
CA PRO A 14 6.53 -30.31 5.08
C PRO A 14 5.09 -30.39 4.54
N ARG A 15 4.45 -31.56 4.64
CA ARG A 15 3.06 -31.75 4.19
C ARG A 15 2.08 -30.97 5.07
N ARG A 16 2.25 -31.02 6.39
CA ARG A 16 1.39 -30.30 7.34
C ARG A 16 1.57 -28.78 7.23
N ALA A 17 2.80 -28.32 7.01
CA ALA A 17 3.08 -26.90 6.75
C ALA A 17 2.40 -26.40 5.47
N ARG A 18 2.54 -27.13 4.35
CA ARG A 18 1.88 -26.81 3.07
C ARG A 18 0.35 -26.76 3.18
N LEU A 19 -0.25 -27.73 3.89
CA LEU A 19 -1.70 -27.72 4.12
C LEU A 19 -2.15 -26.52 4.96
N ARG A 20 -1.34 -26.12 5.95
CA ARG A 20 -1.62 -24.93 6.77
C ARG A 20 -1.53 -23.66 5.93
N GLU A 21 -0.51 -23.54 5.08
CA GLU A 21 -0.32 -22.40 4.17
C GLU A 21 -1.44 -22.31 3.13
N ALA A 22 -1.84 -23.43 2.52
CA ALA A 22 -2.98 -23.49 1.61
C ALA A 22 -4.27 -23.00 2.29
N ALA A 23 -4.52 -23.43 3.53
CA ALA A 23 -5.67 -22.95 4.30
C ALA A 23 -5.58 -21.44 4.61
N PHE A 24 -4.39 -20.89 4.92
CA PHE A 24 -4.20 -19.45 5.07
C PHE A 24 -4.57 -18.69 3.79
N THR A 25 -4.07 -19.15 2.64
CA THR A 25 -4.36 -18.56 1.34
C THR A 25 -5.85 -18.61 1.01
N GLU A 26 -6.50 -19.74 1.25
CA GLU A 26 -7.93 -19.90 1.00
C GLU A 26 -8.79 -18.99 1.88
N ILE A 27 -8.47 -18.88 3.18
CA ILE A 27 -9.14 -17.97 4.11
C ILE A 27 -9.03 -16.52 3.63
N LYS A 28 -7.83 -16.07 3.23
CA LYS A 28 -7.61 -14.71 2.68
C LYS A 28 -8.37 -14.49 1.38
N ALA A 29 -8.40 -15.48 0.48
CA ALA A 29 -9.13 -15.39 -0.78
C ALA A 29 -10.65 -15.25 -0.57
N ILE A 30 -11.24 -16.00 0.36
CA ILE A 30 -12.65 -15.85 0.74
C ILE A 30 -12.90 -14.47 1.36
N ALA A 31 -12.01 -14.02 2.24
CA ALA A 31 -12.13 -12.72 2.88
C ALA A 31 -12.07 -11.56 1.87
N ARG A 32 -11.13 -11.59 0.92
CA ARG A 32 -11.05 -10.61 -0.18
C ARG A 32 -12.32 -10.64 -1.03
N ARG A 33 -12.79 -11.83 -1.46
CA ARG A 33 -14.03 -11.93 -2.24
C ARG A 33 -15.21 -11.29 -1.51
N ARG A 34 -15.36 -11.57 -0.22
CA ARG A 34 -16.41 -10.95 0.62
C ARG A 34 -16.24 -9.44 0.74
N LEU A 35 -15.01 -8.95 0.90
CA LEU A 35 -14.71 -7.53 0.96
C LEU A 35 -15.16 -6.82 -0.33
N VAL A 36 -14.85 -7.42 -1.49
CA VAL A 36 -15.20 -6.87 -2.81
C VAL A 36 -16.71 -6.92 -3.06
N GLU A 37 -17.37 -8.05 -2.75
CA GLU A 37 -18.79 -8.26 -3.04
C GLU A 37 -19.74 -7.56 -2.06
N GLN A 38 -19.35 -7.46 -0.78
CA GLN A 38 -20.24 -7.10 0.33
C GLN A 38 -19.69 -5.94 1.18
N GLY A 39 -18.55 -5.36 0.81
CA GLY A 39 -17.88 -4.33 1.59
C GLY A 39 -17.29 -4.85 2.90
N ALA A 40 -16.76 -3.93 3.71
CA ALA A 40 -16.13 -4.25 4.99
C ALA A 40 -17.09 -4.95 5.98
N GLU A 41 -18.37 -4.58 5.97
CA GLU A 41 -19.41 -5.17 6.83
C GLU A 41 -19.69 -6.65 6.50
N GLY A 42 -19.48 -7.06 5.25
CA GLY A 42 -19.65 -8.43 4.80
C GLY A 42 -18.55 -9.40 5.25
N VAL A 43 -17.44 -8.88 5.79
CA VAL A 43 -16.30 -9.69 6.23
C VAL A 43 -16.47 -10.07 7.70
N SER A 44 -16.71 -11.36 7.96
CA SER A 44 -16.69 -11.89 9.32
C SER A 44 -16.06 -13.27 9.38
N LEU A 45 -15.34 -13.55 10.47
CA LEU A 45 -14.75 -14.87 10.73
C LEU A 45 -15.80 -15.99 10.70
N ARG A 46 -17.04 -15.72 11.14
CA ARG A 46 -18.13 -16.70 11.12
C ARG A 46 -18.58 -17.04 9.70
N ALA A 47 -18.73 -16.02 8.84
CA ALA A 47 -19.11 -16.22 7.45
C ALA A 47 -18.02 -16.99 6.68
N ILE A 48 -16.75 -16.64 6.91
CA ILE A 48 -15.60 -17.32 6.32
C ILE A 48 -15.51 -18.78 6.80
N ALA A 49 -15.67 -19.03 8.11
CA ALA A 49 -15.62 -20.38 8.65
C ALA A 49 -16.69 -21.29 8.02
N ARG A 50 -17.92 -20.78 7.89
CA ARG A 50 -19.03 -21.52 7.26
C ARG A 50 -18.71 -21.90 5.81
N GLU A 51 -18.08 -20.99 5.07
CA GLU A 51 -17.71 -21.19 3.67
C GLU A 51 -16.52 -22.16 3.51
N MET A 52 -15.57 -22.13 4.43
CA MET A 52 -14.48 -23.11 4.54
C MET A 52 -14.95 -24.51 5.00
N GLY A 53 -16.22 -24.70 5.37
CA GLY A 53 -16.69 -25.92 6.02
C GLY A 53 -16.06 -26.16 7.41
N MET A 54 -15.61 -25.09 8.07
CA MET A 54 -14.92 -25.11 9.36
C MET A 54 -15.82 -24.58 10.49
N THR A 55 -15.47 -24.94 11.71
CA THR A 55 -16.05 -24.29 12.90
C THR A 55 -15.34 -22.96 13.16
N ALA A 56 -16.04 -21.99 13.78
CA ALA A 56 -15.42 -20.71 14.15
C ALA A 56 -14.17 -20.89 15.04
N PRO A 57 -14.15 -21.77 16.07
CA PRO A 57 -12.92 -22.05 16.84
C PRO A 57 -11.75 -22.57 16.01
N ALA A 58 -12.02 -23.34 14.95
CA ALA A 58 -10.96 -23.82 14.06
C ALA A 58 -10.32 -22.68 13.24
N LEU A 59 -11.10 -21.66 12.86
CA LEU A 59 -10.61 -20.48 12.15
C LEU A 59 -9.72 -19.60 13.04
N TYR A 60 -10.03 -19.48 14.34
CA TYR A 60 -9.22 -18.73 15.31
C TYR A 60 -7.79 -19.28 15.47
N ARG A 61 -7.51 -20.52 15.03
CA ARG A 61 -6.15 -21.09 15.00
C ARG A 61 -5.28 -20.58 13.85
N TYR A 62 -5.88 -19.87 12.89
CA TYR A 62 -5.21 -19.22 11.77
C TYR A 62 -5.10 -17.73 12.02
N PHE A 63 -6.20 -17.08 12.40
CA PHE A 63 -6.24 -15.64 12.70
C PHE A 63 -6.88 -15.39 14.06
N ALA A 64 -6.18 -14.65 14.92
CA ALA A 64 -6.61 -14.42 16.30
C ALA A 64 -7.89 -13.56 16.38
N SER A 65 -8.14 -12.74 15.35
CA SER A 65 -9.31 -11.88 15.27
C SER A 65 -9.62 -11.54 13.80
N LEU A 66 -10.77 -10.87 13.58
CA LEU A 66 -11.06 -10.28 12.27
C LEU A 66 -10.00 -9.24 11.90
N ASN A 67 -9.55 -8.42 12.85
CA ASN A 67 -8.52 -7.42 12.62
C ASN A 67 -7.19 -8.05 12.18
N ASP A 68 -6.81 -9.16 12.80
CA ASP A 68 -5.60 -9.92 12.46
C ASP A 68 -5.63 -10.42 11.00
N LEU A 69 -6.80 -10.92 10.56
CA LEU A 69 -7.04 -11.26 9.15
C LEU A 69 -6.97 -10.04 8.23
N LEU A 70 -7.59 -8.92 8.62
CA LEU A 70 -7.58 -7.69 7.81
C LEU A 70 -6.17 -7.10 7.67
N LEU A 71 -5.35 -7.14 8.73
CA LEU A 71 -3.94 -6.75 8.67
C LEU A 71 -3.14 -7.67 7.73
N SER A 72 -3.42 -8.97 7.77
CA SER A 72 -2.81 -9.89 6.81
C SER A 72 -3.21 -9.59 5.36
N LEU A 73 -4.45 -9.17 5.11
CA LEU A 73 -4.88 -8.73 3.78
C LEU A 73 -4.24 -7.40 3.37
N GLN A 74 -4.08 -6.45 4.31
CA GLN A 74 -3.38 -5.20 4.02
C GLN A 74 -1.95 -5.45 3.55
N ALA A 75 -1.23 -6.38 4.19
CA ALA A 75 0.10 -6.77 3.74
C ALA A 75 0.10 -7.30 2.29
N ASP A 76 -0.85 -8.18 1.94
CA ASP A 76 -0.99 -8.69 0.57
C ASP A 76 -1.30 -7.56 -0.42
N PHE A 77 -2.24 -6.66 -0.08
CA PHE A 77 -2.65 -5.57 -0.96
C PHE A 77 -1.54 -4.53 -1.17
N PHE A 78 -0.73 -4.22 -0.15
CA PHE A 78 0.45 -3.37 -0.34
C PHE A 78 1.48 -4.03 -1.26
N ALA A 79 1.70 -5.33 -1.14
CA ALA A 79 2.60 -6.07 -2.02
C ALA A 79 2.08 -6.08 -3.48
N GLU A 80 0.78 -6.33 -3.67
CA GLU A 80 0.12 -6.26 -4.99
C GLU A 80 0.20 -4.87 -5.61
N LEU A 81 -0.09 -3.82 -4.84
CA LEU A 81 0.00 -2.43 -5.31
C LEU A 81 1.45 -2.05 -5.68
N SER A 82 2.42 -2.47 -4.87
CA SER A 82 3.84 -2.21 -5.16
C SER A 82 4.31 -2.92 -6.43
N ALA A 83 3.85 -4.16 -6.65
CA ALA A 83 4.09 -4.90 -7.89
C ALA A 83 3.44 -4.19 -9.08
N TRP A 84 2.18 -3.75 -8.95
CA TRP A 84 1.46 -3.02 -10.00
C TRP A 84 2.19 -1.74 -10.44
N ILE A 85 2.72 -0.98 -9.49
CA ILE A 85 3.52 0.22 -9.76
C ILE A 85 4.86 -0.15 -10.40
N THR A 86 5.50 -1.23 -9.93
CA THR A 86 6.78 -1.69 -10.50
C THR A 86 6.60 -2.12 -11.95
N ASP A 87 5.54 -2.87 -12.26
CA ASP A 87 5.22 -3.33 -13.59
C ASP A 87 5.01 -2.16 -14.57
N ALA A 88 4.28 -1.12 -14.13
CA ALA A 88 4.08 0.10 -14.91
C ALA A 88 5.38 0.85 -15.25
N ASN A 89 6.46 0.64 -14.48
CA ASN A 89 7.77 1.24 -14.73
C ASN A 89 8.69 0.38 -15.62
N THR A 90 8.32 -0.86 -15.95
CA THR A 90 9.22 -1.81 -16.67
C THR A 90 9.66 -1.30 -18.03
N GLY A 91 8.83 -0.50 -18.71
CA GLY A 91 9.13 0.10 -20.02
C GLY A 91 9.77 1.48 -19.97
N VAL A 92 9.96 2.06 -18.78
CA VAL A 92 10.49 3.42 -18.63
C VAL A 92 11.97 3.35 -18.26
N PRO A 93 12.88 4.07 -18.98
CA PRO A 93 14.30 4.08 -18.67
C PRO A 93 14.58 4.47 -17.21
N GLU A 94 15.60 3.88 -16.59
CA GLU A 94 15.90 4.12 -15.18
C GLU A 94 16.31 5.58 -14.93
N GLU A 95 16.98 6.19 -15.90
CA GLU A 95 17.38 7.60 -15.92
C GLU A 95 16.21 8.58 -16.09
N ASP A 96 15.05 8.12 -16.58
CA ASP A 96 13.89 8.98 -16.80
C ASP A 96 13.04 9.09 -15.53
N VAL A 97 13.57 9.80 -14.52
CA VAL A 97 12.90 10.02 -13.22
C VAL A 97 11.51 10.64 -13.40
N ASP A 98 11.38 11.61 -14.31
CA ASP A 98 10.11 12.25 -14.67
C ASP A 98 9.09 11.21 -15.14
N GLY A 99 9.47 10.39 -16.13
CA GLY A 99 8.62 9.35 -16.70
C GLY A 99 8.22 8.30 -15.68
N ARG A 100 9.16 7.87 -14.82
CA ARG A 100 8.88 6.86 -13.78
C ARG A 100 7.95 7.38 -12.71
N LEU A 101 8.07 8.65 -12.33
CA LEU A 101 7.16 9.25 -11.36
C LEU A 101 5.75 9.37 -11.93
N LEU A 102 5.60 9.86 -13.17
CA LEU A 102 4.32 9.91 -13.88
C LEU A 102 3.68 8.52 -13.99
N ALA A 103 4.44 7.52 -14.44
CA ALA A 103 3.98 6.14 -14.56
C ALA A 103 3.53 5.57 -13.20
N SER A 104 4.30 5.81 -12.15
CA SER A 104 3.97 5.33 -10.79
C SER A 104 2.69 5.97 -10.22
N LEU A 105 2.52 7.28 -10.42
CA LEU A 105 1.35 8.01 -9.93
C LEU A 105 0.06 7.64 -10.68
N ARG A 106 0.16 7.47 -12.00
CA ARG A 106 -0.95 6.94 -12.83
C ARG A 106 -1.28 5.49 -12.47
N ALA A 107 -0.26 4.65 -12.27
CA ALA A 107 -0.43 3.27 -11.86
C ALA A 107 -1.14 3.18 -10.50
N PHE A 108 -0.75 4.02 -9.53
CA PHE A 108 -1.43 4.12 -8.24
C PHE A 108 -2.93 4.46 -8.38
N ARG A 109 -3.28 5.49 -9.19
CA ARG A 109 -4.69 5.82 -9.48
C ARG A 109 -5.41 4.65 -10.14
N SER A 110 -4.83 4.06 -11.19
CA SER A 110 -5.45 2.97 -11.94
C SER A 110 -5.76 1.76 -11.05
N TRP A 111 -4.83 1.39 -10.17
CA TRP A 111 -5.01 0.31 -9.21
C TRP A 111 -6.11 0.63 -8.21
N ALA A 112 -6.14 1.87 -7.70
CA ALA A 112 -7.14 2.32 -6.74
C ALA A 112 -8.57 2.27 -7.31
N LEU A 113 -8.74 2.65 -8.58
CA LEU A 113 -10.03 2.58 -9.27
C LEU A 113 -10.44 1.14 -9.60
N ALA A 114 -9.49 0.29 -9.98
CA ALA A 114 -9.76 -1.12 -10.25
C ALA A 114 -10.07 -1.93 -8.98
N ASN A 115 -9.53 -1.52 -7.82
CA ASN A 115 -9.59 -2.27 -6.56
C ASN A 115 -10.16 -1.39 -5.42
N ARG A 116 -11.35 -0.81 -5.62
CA ARG A 116 -11.91 0.18 -4.67
C ARG A 116 -12.10 -0.35 -3.25
N ALA A 117 -12.52 -1.62 -3.10
CA ALA A 117 -12.76 -2.21 -1.79
C ALA A 117 -11.44 -2.48 -1.04
N GLU A 118 -10.41 -2.91 -1.76
CA GLU A 118 -9.06 -3.08 -1.24
C GLU A 118 -8.41 -1.73 -0.90
N PHE A 119 -8.59 -0.72 -1.75
CA PHE A 119 -8.15 0.65 -1.49
C PHE A 119 -8.79 1.20 -0.21
N ALA A 120 -10.09 0.98 -0.02
CA ALA A 120 -10.80 1.35 1.20
C ALA A 120 -10.21 0.67 2.45
N LEU A 121 -9.75 -0.58 2.34
CA LEU A 121 -9.10 -1.27 3.46
C LEU A 121 -7.70 -0.71 3.76
N LEU A 122 -6.92 -0.40 2.73
CA LEU A 122 -5.55 0.12 2.89
C LEU A 122 -5.52 1.55 3.44
N PHE A 123 -6.37 2.40 2.86
CA PHE A 123 -6.26 3.84 3.01
C PHE A 123 -7.52 4.50 3.62
N GLY A 124 -8.64 3.77 3.71
CA GLY A 124 -9.85 4.27 4.35
C GLY A 124 -9.72 4.48 5.87
N PRO A 125 -10.80 4.95 6.51
CA PRO A 125 -10.81 5.21 7.94
C PRO A 125 -10.52 3.93 8.74
N ARG A 126 -9.51 4.00 9.61
CA ARG A 126 -9.17 2.87 10.50
C ARG A 126 -9.98 2.95 11.79
N PRO A 127 -10.57 1.85 12.26
CA PRO A 127 -11.15 1.81 13.59
C PRO A 127 -10.04 2.03 14.64
N PRO A 128 -10.31 2.76 15.74
CA PRO A 128 -9.36 2.89 16.83
C PRO A 128 -9.14 1.52 17.47
N HIS A 129 -7.93 0.99 17.35
CA HIS A 129 -7.54 -0.29 17.95
C HIS A 129 -6.11 -0.22 18.48
N GLN A 130 -5.80 -1.07 19.45
CA GLN A 130 -4.48 -1.11 20.07
C GLN A 130 -3.58 -2.13 19.32
N PRO A 131 -2.45 -1.69 18.73
CA PRO A 131 -1.48 -2.54 18.03
C PRO A 131 -0.96 -3.70 18.87
N SER A 132 -0.91 -4.92 18.32
CA SER A 132 -0.04 -6.01 18.79
C SER A 132 -0.20 -7.27 17.93
N GLY A 133 0.77 -7.56 17.06
CA GLY A 133 0.88 -8.87 16.40
C GLY A 133 1.79 -8.93 15.17
N PRO A 134 2.17 -10.14 14.72
CA PRO A 134 3.07 -10.33 13.58
C PRO A 134 2.49 -9.85 12.24
N HIS A 135 1.16 -9.91 12.07
CA HIS A 135 0.48 -9.44 10.86
C HIS A 135 0.46 -7.91 10.75
N GLU A 136 0.45 -7.21 11.87
CA GLU A 136 0.56 -5.74 11.89
C GLU A 136 1.95 -5.29 11.45
N GLU A 137 3.00 -5.93 11.99
CA GLU A 137 4.37 -5.64 11.58
C GLU A 137 4.57 -5.96 10.09
N ALA A 138 3.95 -7.04 9.59
CA ALA A 138 3.99 -7.37 8.16
C ALA A 138 3.30 -6.30 7.31
N ALA A 139 2.08 -5.88 7.68
CA ALA A 139 1.36 -4.82 6.99
C ALA A 139 2.14 -3.50 6.99
N LEU A 140 2.76 -3.14 8.13
CA LEU A 140 3.60 -1.94 8.24
C LEU A 140 4.83 -2.04 7.32
N ARG A 141 5.52 -3.19 7.32
CA ARG A 141 6.69 -3.40 6.44
C ARG A 141 6.32 -3.29 4.96
N GLU A 142 5.22 -3.90 4.55
CA GLU A 142 4.77 -3.81 3.15
C GLU A 142 4.28 -2.39 2.79
N GLY A 143 3.62 -1.68 3.72
CA GLY A 143 3.31 -0.26 3.56
C GLY A 143 4.55 0.63 3.43
N GLN A 144 5.62 0.33 4.17
CA GLN A 144 6.91 1.01 4.03
C GLN A 144 7.61 0.68 2.70
N ARG A 145 7.51 -0.56 2.21
CA ARG A 145 7.99 -0.92 0.86
C ARG A 145 7.24 -0.14 -0.22
N PHE A 146 5.91 -0.05 -0.12
CA PHE A 146 5.11 0.78 -1.00
C PHE A 146 5.59 2.25 -0.98
N ALA A 147 5.73 2.85 0.21
CA ALA A 147 6.23 4.22 0.34
C ALA A 147 7.64 4.39 -0.25
N SER A 148 8.50 3.37 -0.10
CA SER A 148 9.87 3.40 -0.61
C SER A 148 9.95 3.56 -2.13
N THR A 149 8.96 3.06 -2.88
CA THR A 149 8.92 3.20 -4.35
C THR A 149 8.90 4.66 -4.78
N PHE A 150 8.11 5.50 -4.11
CA PHE A 150 8.05 6.94 -4.36
C PHE A 150 9.22 7.69 -3.72
N LEU A 151 9.63 7.30 -2.51
CA LEU A 151 10.76 7.94 -1.81
C LEU A 151 12.06 7.81 -2.61
N THR A 152 12.32 6.68 -3.27
CA THR A 152 13.51 6.52 -4.12
C THR A 152 13.51 7.52 -5.27
N LEU A 153 12.36 7.77 -5.91
CA LEU A 153 12.24 8.77 -6.98
C LEU A 153 12.36 10.20 -6.42
N PHE A 154 11.74 10.48 -5.29
CA PHE A 154 11.84 11.77 -4.61
C PHE A 154 13.28 12.11 -4.22
N ASN A 155 14.05 11.12 -3.73
CA ASN A 155 15.46 11.32 -3.39
C ASN A 155 16.30 11.69 -4.62
N ARG A 156 16.02 11.11 -5.80
CA ARG A 156 16.70 11.50 -7.04
C ARG A 156 16.39 12.96 -7.41
N LEU A 157 15.14 13.41 -7.25
CA LEU A 157 14.78 14.81 -7.48
C LEU A 157 15.48 15.78 -6.52
N LEU A 158 15.74 15.34 -5.28
CA LEU A 158 16.53 16.11 -4.31
C LEU A 158 18.02 16.15 -4.70
N GLU A 159 18.59 15.02 -5.13
CA GLU A 159 19.98 14.94 -5.59
C GLU A 159 20.24 15.82 -6.82
N GLU A 160 19.24 16.00 -7.68
CA GLU A 160 19.28 16.87 -8.86
C GLU A 160 18.96 18.35 -8.57
N ASP A 161 18.71 18.73 -7.30
CA ASP A 161 18.36 20.10 -6.87
C ASP A 161 17.19 20.69 -7.69
N ARG A 162 16.16 19.87 -7.91
CA ARG A 162 14.95 20.23 -8.68
C ARG A 162 13.82 20.74 -7.84
N ILE A 163 13.84 20.43 -6.54
CA ILE A 163 12.76 20.73 -5.63
C ILE A 163 13.05 22.07 -4.94
N PRO A 164 12.23 23.12 -5.16
CA PRO A 164 12.34 24.33 -4.38
C PRO A 164 11.92 24.05 -2.93
N LEU A 165 12.90 23.96 -2.05
CA LEU A 165 12.65 23.69 -0.64
C LEU A 165 12.18 24.96 0.10
N PRO A 166 11.08 24.88 0.87
CA PRO A 166 10.69 25.98 1.75
C PRO A 166 11.76 26.22 2.83
N ASP A 167 11.89 27.48 3.25
CA ASP A 167 12.80 27.84 4.35
C ASP A 167 12.31 27.21 5.67
N SER A 168 13.05 26.23 6.17
CA SER A 168 12.75 25.54 7.43
C SER A 168 12.69 26.50 8.62
N GLY A 169 13.36 27.67 8.55
CA GLY A 169 13.31 28.70 9.59
C GLY A 169 11.94 29.37 9.75
N SER A 170 11.05 29.20 8.77
CA SER A 170 9.68 29.72 8.80
C SER A 170 8.67 28.79 9.50
N PHE A 171 9.08 27.58 9.86
CA PHE A 171 8.18 26.58 10.41
C PHE A 171 7.94 26.77 11.91
N THR A 172 6.72 26.49 12.34
CA THR A 172 6.40 26.47 13.77
C THR A 172 7.00 25.21 14.42
N PRO A 173 7.39 25.27 15.70
CA PRO A 173 7.88 24.08 16.43
C PRO A 173 6.88 22.91 16.43
N GLU A 174 5.58 23.22 16.39
CA GLU A 174 4.51 22.24 16.24
C GLU A 174 4.62 21.47 14.92
N LEU A 175 4.78 22.19 13.82
CA LEU A 175 4.90 21.58 12.49
C LEU A 175 6.15 20.69 12.40
N CYS A 176 7.29 21.16 12.90
CA CYS A 176 8.52 20.35 12.90
C CYS A 176 8.31 19.02 13.64
N ARG A 177 7.67 19.04 14.81
CA ARG A 177 7.37 17.83 15.58
C ARG A 177 6.45 16.86 14.83
N GLN A 178 5.46 17.37 14.11
CA GLN A 178 4.54 16.57 13.29
C GLN A 178 5.27 15.93 12.11
N LEU A 179 6.14 16.67 11.42
CA LEU A 179 6.96 16.15 10.32
C LEU A 179 7.91 15.05 10.80
N GLU A 180 8.56 15.25 11.96
CA GLU A 180 9.39 14.20 12.56
C GLU A 180 8.59 12.96 12.98
N GLN A 181 7.38 13.15 13.51
CA GLN A 181 6.50 12.04 13.87
C GLN A 181 6.13 11.23 12.63
N PHE A 182 5.75 11.91 11.55
CA PHE A 182 5.52 11.29 10.25
C PHE A 182 6.75 10.52 9.77
N ALA A 183 7.93 11.13 9.82
CA ALA A 183 9.18 10.49 9.41
C ALA A 183 9.50 9.22 10.22
N ARG A 184 9.23 9.23 11.53
CA ARG A 184 9.37 8.02 12.39
C ARG A 184 8.39 6.93 11.98
N SER A 185 7.12 7.25 11.77
CA SER A 185 6.10 6.28 11.36
C SER A 185 6.36 5.69 9.97
N ALA A 186 6.86 6.50 9.04
CA ALA A 186 7.23 6.08 7.70
C ALA A 186 8.61 5.36 7.64
N GLY A 187 9.37 5.32 8.73
CA GLY A 187 10.68 4.67 8.78
C GLY A 187 11.81 5.46 8.11
N ILE A 188 11.62 6.77 7.91
CA ILE A 188 12.56 7.69 7.24
C ILE A 188 13.15 8.76 8.18
N ALA A 189 12.97 8.60 9.49
CA ALA A 189 13.48 9.54 10.48
C ALA A 189 15.00 9.77 10.35
N GLY A 190 15.41 11.04 10.43
CA GLY A 190 16.82 11.46 10.38
C GLY A 190 17.47 11.39 9.00
N ARG A 191 16.71 11.10 7.94
CA ARG A 191 17.21 11.04 6.55
C ARG A 191 16.92 12.30 5.73
N HIS A 192 15.99 13.13 6.20
CA HIS A 192 15.44 14.26 5.47
C HIS A 192 15.37 15.50 6.36
N SER A 193 15.59 16.67 5.76
CA SER A 193 15.32 17.95 6.40
C SER A 193 13.82 18.20 6.58
N GLU A 194 13.43 19.14 7.44
CA GLU A 194 12.02 19.51 7.64
C GLU A 194 11.40 20.04 6.34
N GLY A 195 12.17 20.78 5.52
CA GLY A 195 11.72 21.28 4.22
C GLY A 195 11.37 20.16 3.25
N GLU A 196 12.23 19.13 3.16
CA GLU A 196 11.99 17.94 2.34
C GLU A 196 10.76 17.17 2.81
N LEU A 197 10.65 16.91 4.12
CA LEU A 197 9.49 16.24 4.70
C LEU A 197 8.20 17.02 4.44
N ARG A 198 8.26 18.36 4.48
CA ARG A 198 7.12 19.22 4.22
C ARG A 198 6.66 19.14 2.76
N VAL A 199 7.59 19.11 1.80
CA VAL A 199 7.26 18.95 0.36
C VAL A 199 6.70 17.56 0.09
N LEU A 200 7.38 16.51 0.56
CA LEU A 200 6.96 15.12 0.43
C LEU A 200 5.52 14.92 0.97
N THR A 201 5.27 15.41 2.20
CA THR A 201 3.96 15.29 2.84
C THR A 201 2.88 16.06 2.06
N ALA A 202 3.18 17.25 1.55
CA ALA A 202 2.21 18.00 0.74
C ALA A 202 1.86 17.28 -0.56
N CYS A 203 2.87 16.75 -1.26
CA CYS A 203 2.64 16.03 -2.51
C CYS A 203 1.76 14.81 -2.27
N TRP A 204 2.09 14.03 -1.24
CA TRP A 204 1.30 12.87 -0.85
C TRP A 204 -0.13 13.25 -0.48
N VAL A 205 -0.34 14.24 0.39
CA VAL A 205 -1.68 14.66 0.83
C VAL A 205 -2.55 15.13 -0.35
N ARG A 206 -1.99 15.90 -1.29
CA ARG A 206 -2.72 16.39 -2.47
C ARG A 206 -3.12 15.25 -3.40
N LEU A 207 -2.16 14.40 -3.78
CA LEU A 207 -2.41 13.24 -4.64
C LEU A 207 -3.42 12.29 -3.99
N TYR A 208 -3.17 11.93 -2.74
CA TYR A 208 -4.00 11.01 -1.99
C TYR A 208 -5.44 11.53 -1.83
N GLY A 209 -5.59 12.82 -1.52
CA GLY A 209 -6.88 13.49 -1.45
C GLY A 209 -7.66 13.37 -2.76
N LEU A 210 -7.01 13.64 -3.89
CA LEU A 210 -7.62 13.57 -5.22
C LEU A 210 -8.09 12.14 -5.57
N VAL A 211 -7.24 11.14 -5.35
CA VAL A 211 -7.60 9.73 -5.59
C VAL A 211 -8.74 9.27 -4.67
N CYS A 212 -8.73 9.69 -3.40
CA CYS A 212 -9.83 9.39 -2.47
C CYS A 212 -11.16 10.00 -2.91
N MET A 213 -11.15 11.25 -3.42
CA MET A 213 -12.36 11.90 -3.90
C MET A 213 -13.00 11.13 -5.06
N GLU A 214 -12.17 10.56 -5.92
CA GLU A 214 -12.61 9.74 -7.06
C GLU A 214 -13.06 8.33 -6.62
N VAL A 215 -12.24 7.62 -5.84
CA VAL A 215 -12.51 6.23 -5.42
C VAL A 215 -13.76 6.12 -4.57
N PHE A 216 -13.97 7.07 -3.64
CA PHE A 216 -15.12 7.05 -2.72
C PHE A 216 -16.36 7.76 -3.27
N HIS A 217 -16.34 8.21 -4.53
CA HIS A 217 -17.45 8.95 -5.14
C HIS A 217 -17.92 10.16 -4.31
N ASN A 218 -17.00 10.82 -3.62
CA ASN A 218 -17.31 11.99 -2.78
C ASN A 218 -17.61 13.25 -3.61
N MET A 219 -17.35 13.21 -4.92
CA MET A 219 -17.68 14.27 -5.87
C MET A 219 -19.11 14.08 -6.41
N VAL A 220 -20.11 14.41 -5.58
CA VAL A 220 -21.54 14.28 -5.92
C VAL A 220 -21.97 15.08 -7.17
N PHE A 221 -21.19 16.11 -7.54
CA PHE A 221 -21.42 16.97 -8.71
C PHE A 221 -20.26 16.97 -9.71
N GLY A 222 -19.36 15.99 -9.61
CA GLY A 222 -18.20 15.87 -10.50
C GLY A 222 -18.55 15.25 -11.87
N PRO A 223 -17.67 15.40 -12.87
CA PRO A 223 -17.79 14.67 -14.13
C PRO A 223 -17.67 13.15 -13.91
N ASP A 224 -18.28 12.36 -14.81
CA ASP A 224 -18.22 10.88 -14.76
C ASP A 224 -16.79 10.35 -14.97
N ASP A 225 -15.99 11.06 -15.77
CA ASP A 225 -14.56 10.78 -15.96
C ASP A 225 -13.72 11.90 -15.32
N MET A 226 -12.96 11.52 -14.30
CA MET A 226 -12.08 12.41 -13.54
C MET A 226 -10.65 12.41 -14.08
N GLU A 227 -10.34 11.64 -15.12
CA GLU A 227 -9.00 11.55 -15.69
C GLU A 227 -8.44 12.90 -16.17
N PRO A 228 -9.18 13.74 -16.91
CA PRO A 228 -8.66 15.03 -17.34
C PRO A 228 -8.32 15.96 -16.17
N LEU A 229 -9.15 15.94 -15.11
CA LEU A 229 -8.90 16.74 -13.91
C LEU A 229 -7.71 16.18 -13.12
N PHE A 230 -7.60 14.85 -13.01
CA PHE A 230 -6.47 14.19 -12.38
C PHE A 230 -5.16 14.57 -13.06
N GLU A 231 -5.12 14.50 -14.39
CA GLU A 231 -3.95 14.84 -15.19
C GLU A 231 -3.57 16.33 -15.07
N ALA A 232 -4.54 17.24 -15.00
CA ALA A 232 -4.29 18.66 -14.75
C ALA A 232 -3.69 18.92 -13.35
N GLU A 233 -4.28 18.36 -12.30
CA GLU A 233 -3.77 18.49 -10.93
C GLU A 233 -2.40 17.81 -10.75
N LEU A 234 -2.19 16.68 -11.44
CA LEU A 234 -0.90 16.00 -11.47
C LEU A 234 0.17 16.86 -12.14
N ALA A 235 -0.14 17.51 -13.26
CA ALA A 235 0.77 18.44 -13.93
C ALA A 235 1.17 19.60 -13.01
N ASP A 236 0.20 20.24 -12.34
CA ASP A 236 0.44 21.35 -11.41
C ASP A 236 1.26 20.91 -10.18
N LEU A 237 0.97 19.72 -9.66
CA LEU A 237 1.72 19.15 -8.54
C LEU A 237 3.17 18.86 -8.94
N LEU A 238 3.39 18.22 -10.08
CA LEU A 238 4.72 17.82 -10.55
C LEU A 238 5.56 19.04 -10.96
N ALA A 239 4.95 20.08 -11.53
CA ALA A 239 5.63 21.33 -11.82
C ALA A 239 6.22 21.97 -10.55
N SER A 240 5.55 21.83 -9.40
CA SER A 240 6.03 22.37 -8.12
C SER A 240 7.28 21.68 -7.58
N VAL A 241 7.60 20.47 -8.06
CA VAL A 241 8.79 19.68 -7.69
C VAL A 241 9.79 19.54 -8.84
N GLY A 242 9.64 20.36 -9.89
CA GLY A 242 10.58 20.43 -11.01
C GLY A 242 10.48 19.27 -12.01
N VAL A 243 9.41 18.47 -11.94
CA VAL A 243 9.18 17.31 -12.82
C VAL A 243 8.50 17.73 -14.11
N ARG A 244 9.02 17.28 -15.26
CA ARG A 244 8.42 17.59 -16.57
C ARG A 244 7.21 16.70 -16.84
N TYR A 245 6.03 17.32 -16.84
CA TYR A 245 4.79 16.63 -17.19
C TYR A 245 4.77 16.16 -18.65
N ARG A 246 4.27 14.94 -18.88
CA ARG A 246 4.01 14.35 -20.20
C ARG A 246 2.62 13.72 -20.19
N PRO A 247 1.73 14.04 -21.15
CA PRO A 247 0.40 13.45 -21.18
C PRO A 247 0.45 11.93 -21.40
N PRO A 248 -0.60 11.18 -21.00
CA PRO A 248 -0.69 9.76 -21.31
C PRO A 248 -0.70 9.54 -22.84
N GLU A 249 -0.06 8.45 -23.30
CA GLU A 249 -0.19 8.00 -24.68
C GLU A 249 -1.60 7.41 -24.85
N GLY A 250 -2.45 8.08 -25.63
CA GLY A 250 -3.86 7.72 -25.83
C GLY A 250 -4.09 6.51 -26.72
#